data_AF-D0LSC0-F1
#
_entry.id   AF-D0LSC0-F1
#
_cell.length_a   1.000
_cell.length_b   1.000
_cell.length_c   1.000
_cell.angle_alpha   90.00
_cell.angle_beta   90.00
_cell.angle_gamma   90.00
#
_symmetry.space_group_name_H-M   'P 1'
#
loop_
_entity.id
_entity.type
_entity.pdbx_description
1 polymer ?
#
loop_
_entity_poly.entity_id
_entity_poly.type
_entity_poly.pdbx_seq_one_letter_code
_entity_poly.pdbx_strand_id
1 'polypeptide(L)'
;MRFWTLRRSCAGLLLAGASGCGSAVDREHAPQEGLLDEGVGDVRLDGASDCDPAAGDHLDRYVAAAEEGGELHIVGIYQAPRTPGDERGRFEITLERTGPSVLVLSAHEATEWVVKAAPQASIESILVTGYHAQQVHAPAGVEVVNQSYAEGGWFFGNAYMWPREGEGEGEDCRDFFSADTCAALGDAWQVTLREHIDNARNLVLGVEEWSGRTLSSFHGCREMSHFVLRDG
;
A
#
# COMPACT_ATOMS: atom_id res chain seq x y z
N MET A 1 -16.77 -12.55 -16.47
CA MET A 1 -17.26 -11.16 -16.45
C MET A 1 -18.46 -11.07 -15.50
N ARG A 2 -18.24 -10.72 -14.24
CA ARG A 2 -19.32 -10.48 -13.27
C ARG A 2 -19.57 -8.97 -13.22
N PHE A 3 -20.68 -8.53 -13.81
CA PHE A 3 -21.16 -7.17 -13.69
C PHE A 3 -21.75 -6.97 -12.29
N TRP A 4 -21.17 -6.07 -11.50
CA TRP A 4 -21.85 -5.53 -10.33
C TRP A 4 -22.94 -4.57 -10.82
N THR A 5 -24.19 -5.02 -10.78
CA THR A 5 -25.36 -4.15 -10.97
C THR A 5 -25.99 -3.91 -9.60
N LEU A 6 -25.83 -2.71 -9.05
CA LEU A 6 -26.65 -2.28 -7.92
C LEU A 6 -28.10 -2.09 -8.42
N ARG A 7 -28.94 -3.11 -8.22
CA ARG A 7 -30.40 -2.94 -8.28
C ARG A 7 -30.89 -2.38 -6.95
N ARG A 8 -31.22 -1.10 -6.90
CA ARG A 8 -32.18 -0.58 -5.91
C ARG A 8 -33.59 -0.89 -6.40
N SER A 9 -34.21 -1.90 -5.82
CA SER A 9 -35.67 -2.10 -5.89
C SER A 9 -36.31 -1.37 -4.72
N CYS A 10 -36.90 -0.20 -4.97
CA CYS A 10 -37.94 0.36 -4.10
C CYS A 10 -39.28 0.10 -4.79
N ALA A 11 -39.90 -1.03 -4.47
CA ALA A 11 -41.30 -1.26 -4.81
C ALA A 11 -42.18 -0.45 -3.85
N GLY A 12 -43.10 0.34 -4.43
CA GLY A 12 -43.85 1.36 -3.73
C GLY A 12 -44.88 0.86 -2.72
N LEU A 13 -45.12 1.70 -1.71
CA LEU A 13 -46.37 1.79 -0.99
C LEU A 13 -46.63 3.27 -0.68
N LEU A 14 -47.68 3.81 -1.29
CA LEU A 14 -48.26 5.11 -0.94
C LEU A 14 -49.01 4.95 0.38
N LEU A 15 -48.63 5.72 1.41
CA LEU A 15 -49.52 6.43 2.34
C LEU A 15 -48.69 7.36 3.25
N ALA A 16 -49.32 8.46 3.62
CA ALA A 16 -48.71 9.70 4.13
C ALA A 16 -47.93 9.57 5.46
N GLY A 17 -46.88 10.40 5.56
CA GLY A 17 -46.48 11.04 6.82
C GLY A 17 -45.16 10.57 7.44
N ALA A 18 -44.33 11.56 7.76
CA ALA A 18 -43.11 11.51 8.57
C ALA A 18 -41.80 11.05 7.90
N SER A 19 -40.96 12.07 7.75
CA SER A 19 -39.55 12.11 7.41
C SER A 19 -38.68 11.21 8.32
N GLY A 20 -37.72 10.51 7.73
CA GLY A 20 -36.52 10.03 8.44
C GLY A 20 -36.22 8.54 8.32
N CYS A 21 -35.71 8.07 7.17
CA CYS A 21 -34.91 6.84 7.12
C CYS A 21 -33.44 7.23 7.13
N GLY A 22 -32.88 7.43 8.33
CA GLY A 22 -31.45 7.35 8.56
C GLY A 22 -31.09 5.89 8.83
N SER A 23 -30.43 5.24 7.89
CA SER A 23 -29.76 3.96 8.13
C SER A 23 -28.30 4.27 8.46
N ALA A 24 -28.02 4.57 9.73
CA ALA A 24 -26.68 4.46 10.25
C ALA A 24 -26.35 2.97 10.29
N VAL A 25 -25.41 2.54 9.46
CA VAL A 25 -24.79 1.22 9.61
C VAL A 25 -23.68 1.45 10.63
N ASP A 26 -23.97 1.23 11.91
CA ASP A 26 -22.93 1.04 12.91
C ASP A 26 -22.20 -0.26 12.56
N ARG A 27 -21.05 -0.12 11.89
CA ARG A 27 -20.05 -1.19 11.80
C ARG A 27 -19.12 -1.00 12.99
N GLU A 28 -19.48 -1.59 14.12
CA GLU A 28 -18.50 -1.95 15.14
C GLU A 28 -17.57 -3.00 14.52
N HIS A 29 -16.42 -2.55 14.01
CA HIS A 29 -15.29 -3.44 13.77
C HIS A 29 -14.75 -3.84 15.14
N ALA A 30 -14.87 -5.11 15.48
CA ALA A 30 -14.13 -5.67 16.60
C ALA A 30 -12.62 -5.43 16.35
N PRO A 31 -11.85 -4.93 17.34
CA PRO A 31 -10.41 -4.82 17.19
C PRO A 31 -9.84 -6.23 16.94
N GLN A 32 -9.20 -6.43 15.80
CA GLN A 32 -8.39 -7.62 15.56
C GLN A 32 -7.08 -7.48 16.33
N GLU A 33 -7.13 -7.74 17.64
CA GLU A 33 -5.92 -7.98 18.44
C GLU A 33 -5.36 -9.34 18.01
N GLY A 34 -4.29 -9.34 17.21
CA GLY A 34 -3.60 -10.57 16.82
C GLY A 34 -3.00 -10.61 15.41
N LEU A 35 -3.18 -9.58 14.58
CA LEU A 35 -2.64 -9.61 13.20
C LEU A 35 -1.12 -9.31 13.11
N LEU A 36 -0.48 -8.83 14.19
CA LEU A 36 0.88 -8.26 14.11
C LEU A 36 1.93 -8.86 15.07
N ASP A 37 1.58 -9.80 15.95
CA ASP A 37 2.47 -10.21 17.07
C ASP A 37 3.34 -11.45 16.81
N GLU A 38 2.98 -12.37 15.90
CA GLU A 38 3.71 -13.64 15.79
C GLU A 38 4.39 -13.84 14.43
N GLY A 39 5.67 -13.48 14.38
CA GLY A 39 6.64 -14.10 13.47
C GLY A 39 7.02 -13.31 12.24
N VAL A 40 7.73 -12.18 12.43
CA VAL A 40 8.68 -11.73 11.38
C VAL A 40 9.82 -12.75 11.35
N GLY A 41 9.62 -13.83 10.60
CA GLY A 41 10.70 -14.75 10.27
C GLY A 41 11.79 -13.97 9.53
N ASP A 42 13.04 -14.15 9.94
CA ASP A 42 14.22 -13.58 9.29
C ASP A 42 14.43 -14.27 7.92
N VAL A 43 13.50 -14.02 6.98
CA VAL A 43 13.60 -14.50 5.60
C VAL A 43 14.54 -13.54 4.89
N ARG A 44 15.78 -13.98 4.68
CA ARG A 44 16.77 -13.29 3.86
C ARG A 44 16.29 -13.33 2.40
N LEU A 45 15.70 -12.25 1.90
CA LEU A 45 15.49 -12.10 0.46
C LEU A 45 16.69 -11.36 -0.11
N ASP A 46 17.41 -12.01 -1.01
CA ASP A 46 18.45 -11.38 -1.83
C ASP A 46 17.77 -10.57 -2.95
N GLY A 47 17.14 -9.47 -2.55
CA GLY A 47 16.55 -8.46 -3.45
C GLY A 47 17.33 -7.16 -3.32
N ALA A 48 17.95 -6.72 -4.41
CA ALA A 48 18.53 -5.39 -4.51
C ALA A 48 17.37 -4.37 -4.51
N SER A 49 16.98 -3.90 -3.33
CA SER A 49 16.27 -2.63 -3.19
C SER A 49 17.32 -1.52 -3.18
N ASP A 50 17.22 -0.56 -4.12
CA ASP A 50 18.05 0.65 -4.12
C ASP A 50 17.65 1.64 -3.00
N CYS A 51 16.91 1.18 -1.98
CA CYS A 51 16.74 1.93 -0.74
C CYS A 51 18.13 2.14 -0.15
N ASP A 52 18.65 3.35 -0.27
CA ASP A 52 20.00 3.66 0.17
C ASP A 52 19.94 4.02 1.67
N PRO A 53 20.29 3.10 2.58
CA PRO A 53 20.35 3.44 3.99
C PRO A 53 21.38 4.55 4.27
N ALA A 54 22.36 4.76 3.39
CA ALA A 54 23.31 5.85 3.51
C ALA A 54 22.70 7.22 3.12
N ALA A 55 21.60 7.24 2.37
CA ALA A 55 20.78 8.43 2.11
C ALA A 55 19.78 8.72 3.25
N GLY A 56 19.71 7.85 4.27
CA GLY A 56 18.73 7.92 5.35
C GLY A 56 17.40 7.26 4.99
N ASP A 57 17.37 6.43 3.93
CA ASP A 57 16.18 5.70 3.53
C ASP A 57 16.09 4.37 4.27
N HIS A 58 15.02 4.21 5.04
CA HIS A 58 14.75 2.98 5.78
C HIS A 58 13.91 2.05 4.91
N LEU A 59 14.44 0.87 4.59
CA LEU A 59 13.64 -0.21 4.03
C LEU A 59 12.84 -0.84 5.16
N ASP A 60 11.53 -0.72 5.06
CA ASP A 60 10.59 -1.39 5.92
C ASP A 60 10.04 -2.64 5.23
N ARG A 61 10.01 -3.76 5.95
CA ARG A 61 9.73 -5.06 5.35
C ARG A 61 8.93 -5.98 6.24
N TYR A 62 7.96 -6.65 5.63
CA TYR A 62 7.21 -7.78 6.18
C TYR A 62 7.17 -8.91 5.15
N VAL A 63 7.30 -10.16 5.60
CA VAL A 63 7.12 -11.36 4.74
C VAL A 63 6.44 -12.45 5.56
N ALA A 64 5.39 -13.03 4.99
CA ALA A 64 4.69 -14.21 5.48
C ALA A 64 4.62 -15.29 4.40
N ALA A 65 4.25 -16.50 4.78
CA ALA A 65 3.98 -17.56 3.83
C ALA A 65 2.74 -17.21 2.98
N ALA A 66 2.75 -17.62 1.72
CA ALA A 66 1.58 -17.53 0.85
C ALA A 66 0.49 -18.50 1.32
N GLU A 67 -0.75 -18.03 1.33
CA GLU A 67 -1.92 -18.88 1.52
C GLU A 67 -2.38 -19.53 0.20
N GLU A 68 -3.29 -20.50 0.29
CA GLU A 68 -3.93 -21.07 -0.89
C GLU A 68 -4.67 -19.98 -1.69
N GLY A 69 -4.27 -19.78 -2.94
CA GLY A 69 -4.82 -18.73 -3.82
C GLY A 69 -3.75 -17.84 -4.43
N GLY A 70 -2.56 -17.79 -3.85
CA GLY A 70 -1.43 -16.99 -4.32
C GLY A 70 -1.15 -15.81 -3.41
N GLU A 71 -0.29 -14.91 -3.87
CA GLU A 71 0.35 -13.94 -2.99
C GLU A 71 -0.20 -12.53 -3.16
N LEU A 72 -0.13 -11.75 -2.08
CA LEU A 72 -0.42 -10.33 -2.06
C LEU A 72 0.86 -9.58 -1.65
N HIS A 73 1.34 -8.71 -2.54
CA HIS A 73 2.56 -7.94 -2.30
C HIS A 73 2.28 -6.45 -2.36
N ILE A 74 2.74 -5.73 -1.35
CA ILE A 74 2.71 -4.27 -1.30
C ILE A 74 4.13 -3.75 -1.53
N VAL A 75 4.28 -2.87 -2.52
CA VAL A 75 5.50 -2.09 -2.74
C VAL A 75 5.12 -0.61 -2.67
N GLY A 76 5.67 0.08 -1.67
CA GLY A 76 5.38 1.48 -1.41
C GLY A 76 6.62 2.36 -1.42
N ILE A 77 6.49 3.53 -2.04
CA ILE A 77 7.51 4.59 -2.01
C ILE A 77 6.93 5.93 -1.56
N TYR A 78 7.74 6.82 -0.98
CA TYR A 78 7.28 8.20 -0.83
C TYR A 78 7.29 8.85 -2.22
N GLN A 79 8.42 8.74 -2.91
CA GLN A 79 8.58 9.24 -4.27
C GLN A 79 9.56 8.39 -5.06
N ALA A 80 9.39 8.36 -6.38
CA ALA A 80 10.43 7.90 -7.28
C ALA A 80 11.32 9.08 -7.71
N PRO A 81 12.62 8.83 -7.99
CA PRO A 81 13.49 9.85 -8.57
C PRO A 81 12.89 10.45 -9.85
N ARG A 82 13.07 11.76 -10.01
CA ARG A 82 12.46 12.56 -11.08
C ARG A 82 13.47 13.47 -11.76
N THR A 83 13.44 13.55 -13.08
CA THR A 83 14.26 14.51 -13.83
C THR A 83 13.63 15.91 -13.75
N PRO A 84 14.40 17.00 -13.71
CA PRO A 84 13.84 18.34 -13.80
C PRO A 84 12.98 18.52 -15.06
N GLY A 85 11.72 18.92 -14.87
CA GLY A 85 10.74 19.12 -15.94
C GLY A 85 9.74 17.97 -16.11
N ASP A 86 10.01 16.80 -15.52
CA ASP A 86 9.04 15.70 -15.52
C ASP A 86 7.91 15.99 -14.52
N GLU A 87 6.69 15.60 -14.87
CA GLU A 87 5.54 15.68 -13.96
C GLU A 87 5.56 14.56 -12.91
N ARG A 88 6.20 13.42 -13.23
CA ARG A 88 6.18 12.18 -12.43
C ARG A 88 7.59 11.63 -12.25
N GLY A 89 7.87 11.05 -11.09
CA GLY A 89 9.03 10.18 -10.93
C GLY A 89 8.80 8.84 -11.63
N ARG A 90 9.87 8.13 -11.98
CA ARG A 90 9.75 6.83 -12.68
C ARG A 90 10.25 5.70 -11.80
N PHE A 91 9.41 4.68 -11.65
CA PHE A 91 9.68 3.48 -10.88
C PHE A 91 9.57 2.22 -11.74
N GLU A 92 10.54 1.32 -11.67
CA GLU A 92 10.48 0.02 -12.32
C GLU A 92 10.37 -1.12 -11.31
N ILE A 93 9.40 -2.01 -11.50
CA ILE A 93 9.26 -3.24 -10.72
C ILE A 93 9.36 -4.46 -11.63
N THR A 94 10.17 -5.43 -11.22
CA THR A 94 10.25 -6.73 -11.89
C THR A 94 9.79 -7.84 -10.95
N LEU A 95 8.72 -8.54 -11.33
CA LEU A 95 8.27 -9.75 -10.64
C LEU A 95 8.95 -10.98 -11.24
N GLU A 96 9.81 -11.63 -10.47
CA GLU A 96 10.46 -12.90 -10.81
C GLU A 96 9.93 -14.08 -9.98
N ARG A 97 9.02 -13.81 -9.05
CA ARG A 97 8.41 -14.78 -8.14
C ARG A 97 7.46 -15.73 -8.88
N THR A 98 7.48 -17.00 -8.49
CA THR A 98 6.70 -18.05 -9.16
C THR A 98 5.28 -18.11 -8.62
N GLY A 99 4.28 -18.13 -9.50
CA GLY A 99 2.87 -18.33 -9.13
C GLY A 99 2.01 -17.07 -9.27
N PRO A 100 0.72 -17.17 -8.89
CA PRO A 100 -0.22 -16.06 -8.99
C PRO A 100 0.02 -15.00 -7.91
N SER A 101 0.21 -13.76 -8.34
CA SER A 101 0.47 -12.62 -7.46
C SER A 101 -0.51 -11.46 -7.75
N VAL A 102 -0.96 -10.82 -6.68
CA VAL A 102 -1.62 -9.50 -6.70
C VAL A 102 -0.59 -8.48 -6.24
N LEU A 103 -0.42 -7.41 -7.04
CA LEU A 103 0.52 -6.33 -6.71
C LEU A 103 -0.24 -5.09 -6.26
N VAL A 104 0.21 -4.49 -5.17
CA VAL A 104 -0.23 -3.18 -4.70
C VAL A 104 0.96 -2.23 -4.80
N LEU A 105 0.82 -1.21 -5.64
CA LEU A 105 1.83 -0.18 -5.85
C LEU A 105 1.36 1.11 -5.20
N SER A 106 2.13 1.63 -4.25
CA SER A 106 1.76 2.81 -3.47
C SER A 106 2.82 3.90 -3.60
N ALA A 107 2.42 5.13 -3.93
CA ALA A 107 3.30 6.28 -3.83
C ALA A 107 2.61 7.52 -3.27
N HIS A 108 3.30 8.30 -2.44
CA HIS A 108 2.80 9.62 -2.06
C HIS A 108 2.81 10.56 -3.27
N GLU A 109 3.99 10.72 -3.89
CA GLU A 109 4.23 11.56 -5.06
C GLU A 109 3.74 10.95 -6.38
N ALA A 110 3.59 11.80 -7.38
CA ALA A 110 3.13 11.40 -8.71
C ALA A 110 4.17 10.47 -9.36
N THR A 111 3.76 9.25 -9.72
CA THR A 111 4.69 8.19 -10.13
C THR A 111 4.21 7.46 -11.39
N GLU A 112 5.14 7.25 -12.32
CA GLU A 112 5.02 6.35 -13.46
C GLU A 112 5.64 5.00 -13.09
N TRP A 113 4.80 3.96 -13.00
CA TRP A 113 5.17 2.60 -12.65
C TRP A 113 5.35 1.76 -13.92
N VAL A 114 6.51 1.15 -14.09
CA VAL A 114 6.80 0.20 -15.16
C VAL A 114 6.89 -1.19 -14.58
N VAL A 115 5.90 -2.03 -14.88
CA VAL A 115 5.78 -3.37 -14.32
C VAL A 115 6.23 -4.41 -15.33
N LYS A 116 7.20 -5.24 -14.95
CA LYS A 116 7.71 -6.37 -15.72
C LYS A 116 7.43 -7.67 -14.99
N ALA A 117 7.14 -8.72 -15.75
CA ALA A 117 6.96 -10.07 -15.22
C ALA A 117 7.94 -11.01 -15.93
N ALA A 118 8.67 -11.82 -15.17
CA ALA A 118 9.45 -12.92 -15.71
C ALA A 118 8.52 -14.02 -16.27
N PRO A 119 9.00 -14.92 -17.15
CA PRO A 119 8.16 -15.94 -17.78
C PRO A 119 7.42 -16.87 -16.81
N GLN A 120 7.98 -17.10 -15.61
CA GLN A 120 7.38 -17.92 -14.55
C GLN A 120 6.41 -17.15 -13.64
N ALA A 121 6.41 -15.83 -13.72
CA ALA A 121 5.59 -14.97 -12.87
C ALA A 121 4.20 -14.77 -13.49
N SER A 122 3.17 -14.75 -12.64
CA SER A 122 1.79 -14.51 -13.06
C SER A 122 1.18 -13.39 -12.24
N ILE A 123 1.06 -12.20 -12.84
CA ILE A 123 0.35 -11.07 -12.21
C ILE A 123 -1.13 -11.18 -12.54
N GLU A 124 -1.97 -11.37 -11.53
CA GLU A 124 -3.42 -11.42 -11.70
C GLU A 124 -4.02 -10.02 -11.83
N SER A 125 -3.61 -9.12 -10.95
CA SER A 125 -4.07 -7.74 -10.92
C SER A 125 -3.05 -6.82 -10.26
N ILE A 126 -3.16 -5.54 -10.60
CA ILE A 126 -2.40 -4.45 -9.99
C ILE A 126 -3.39 -3.44 -9.42
N LEU A 127 -3.29 -3.17 -8.13
CA LEU A 127 -3.88 -2.00 -7.52
C LEU A 127 -2.79 -0.93 -7.41
N VAL A 128 -3.05 0.26 -7.95
CA VAL A 128 -2.20 1.43 -7.73
C VAL A 128 -2.92 2.46 -6.88
N THR A 129 -2.27 2.96 -5.85
CA THR A 129 -2.83 3.88 -4.86
C THR A 129 -1.82 4.95 -4.48
N GLY A 130 -2.29 6.09 -4.01
CA GLY A 130 -1.41 7.20 -3.67
C GLY A 130 -2.13 8.52 -3.54
N TYR A 131 -1.47 9.51 -2.97
CA TYR A 131 -2.04 10.85 -2.84
C TYR A 131 -2.06 11.58 -4.19
N HIS A 132 -0.95 11.55 -4.92
CA HIS A 132 -0.85 12.16 -6.25
C HIS A 132 -1.19 11.19 -7.39
N ALA A 133 -1.28 11.72 -8.62
CA ALA A 133 -1.67 10.97 -9.80
C ALA A 133 -0.66 9.85 -10.12
N GLN A 134 -1.18 8.63 -10.27
CA GLN A 134 -0.40 7.44 -10.55
C GLN A 134 -0.63 6.95 -11.99
N GLN A 135 0.42 6.48 -12.66
CA GLN A 135 0.35 5.91 -14.00
C GLN A 135 1.03 4.54 -14.02
N VAL A 136 0.42 3.53 -14.66
CA VAL A 136 0.96 2.17 -14.68
C VAL A 136 1.11 1.66 -16.11
N HIS A 137 2.29 1.15 -16.43
CA HIS A 137 2.62 0.38 -17.62
C HIS A 137 2.72 -1.09 -17.25
N ALA A 138 1.61 -1.81 -17.35
CA ALA A 138 1.51 -3.21 -16.99
C ALA A 138 1.72 -4.16 -18.19
N PRO A 139 2.09 -5.43 -17.96
CA PRO A 139 2.04 -6.46 -18.99
C PRO A 139 0.64 -6.60 -19.61
N ALA A 140 0.57 -6.99 -20.88
CA ALA A 140 -0.69 -7.13 -21.58
C ALA A 140 -1.62 -8.14 -20.89
N GLY A 141 -2.89 -7.76 -20.71
CA GLY A 141 -3.91 -8.61 -20.09
C GLY A 141 -4.00 -8.53 -18.56
N VAL A 142 -3.07 -7.82 -17.90
CA VAL A 142 -3.14 -7.57 -16.45
C VAL A 142 -4.15 -6.45 -16.17
N GLU A 143 -5.08 -6.70 -15.26
CA GLU A 143 -6.02 -5.67 -14.80
C GLU A 143 -5.31 -4.65 -13.91
N VAL A 144 -5.54 -3.36 -14.17
CA VAL A 144 -5.02 -2.26 -13.35
C VAL A 144 -6.19 -1.49 -12.76
N VAL A 145 -6.27 -1.44 -11.45
CA VAL A 145 -7.21 -0.61 -10.69
C VAL A 145 -6.45 0.59 -10.15
N ASN A 146 -6.83 1.81 -10.55
CA ASN A 146 -6.24 3.04 -10.02
C ASN A 146 -7.16 3.66 -8.97
N GLN A 147 -6.70 3.63 -7.72
CA GLN A 147 -7.38 4.17 -6.55
C GLN A 147 -6.53 5.30 -5.92
N SER A 148 -5.89 6.13 -6.74
CA SER A 148 -5.21 7.33 -6.25
C SER A 148 -6.20 8.44 -5.90
N TYR A 149 -5.87 9.26 -4.91
CA TYR A 149 -6.70 10.38 -4.47
C TYR A 149 -6.91 11.40 -5.60
N ALA A 150 -5.88 11.65 -6.41
CA ALA A 150 -5.97 12.53 -7.56
C ALA A 150 -7.01 12.09 -8.62
N GLU A 151 -7.27 10.79 -8.75
CA GLU A 151 -8.25 10.23 -9.69
C GLU A 151 -9.63 10.06 -9.06
N GLY A 152 -9.70 9.57 -7.82
CA GLY A 152 -10.94 9.14 -7.19
C GLY A 152 -11.41 9.95 -5.98
N GLY A 153 -10.61 10.90 -5.49
CA GLY A 153 -10.88 11.66 -4.25
C GLY A 153 -10.75 10.84 -2.97
N TRP A 154 -10.31 9.59 -3.05
CA TRP A 154 -10.00 8.69 -1.93
C TRP A 154 -8.98 7.64 -2.35
N PHE A 155 -8.14 7.22 -1.39
CA PHE A 155 -7.09 6.21 -1.56
C PHE A 155 -6.92 5.41 -0.27
N PHE A 156 -6.31 4.23 -0.36
CA PHE A 156 -6.19 3.30 0.76
C PHE A 156 -5.17 3.72 1.84
N GLY A 157 -4.22 4.59 1.50
CA GLY A 157 -3.08 4.95 2.33
C GLY A 157 -1.77 4.93 1.54
N ASN A 158 -0.66 5.22 2.22
CA ASN A 158 0.69 5.22 1.64
C ASN A 158 1.54 4.13 2.31
N ALA A 159 2.29 3.35 1.53
CA ALA A 159 3.06 2.19 2.01
C ALA A 159 4.57 2.42 2.08
N TYR A 160 5.05 3.66 2.20
CA TYR A 160 6.49 3.92 2.22
C TYR A 160 7.16 3.72 3.59
N MET A 161 6.35 3.45 4.63
CA MET A 161 6.79 3.03 5.96
C MET A 161 5.88 1.90 6.45
N TRP A 162 6.45 0.90 7.12
CA TRP A 162 5.68 -0.19 7.72
C TRP A 162 5.09 0.24 9.06
N PRO A 163 3.87 -0.18 9.41
CA PRO A 163 3.35 -0.05 10.76
C PRO A 163 4.15 -0.98 11.70
N ARG A 164 5.26 -0.49 12.26
CA ARG A 164 5.94 -1.20 13.35
C ARG A 164 5.13 -1.04 14.64
N GLU A 165 4.86 -2.15 15.32
CA GLU A 165 4.41 -2.08 16.71
C GLU A 165 5.61 -1.84 17.62
N GLY A 166 5.42 -1.00 18.63
CA GLY A 166 6.52 -0.49 19.46
C GLY A 166 6.40 0.98 19.87
N GLU A 167 5.24 1.61 19.67
CA GLU A 167 4.96 2.94 20.22
C GLU A 167 5.38 2.98 21.70
N GLY A 168 6.32 3.87 22.04
CA GLY A 168 6.30 4.45 23.37
C GLY A 168 7.60 4.98 23.91
N GLU A 169 8.71 4.24 23.87
CA GLU A 169 9.89 4.62 24.66
C GLU A 169 11.20 4.30 23.93
N GLY A 170 11.81 5.33 23.32
CA GLY A 170 13.20 5.27 22.85
C GLY A 170 13.43 5.46 21.35
N GLU A 171 12.38 5.58 20.53
CA GLU A 171 12.53 5.92 19.11
C GLU A 171 13.03 7.36 18.94
N ASP A 172 14.12 7.54 18.19
CA ASP A 172 14.60 8.88 17.82
C ASP A 172 13.84 9.30 16.56
N CYS A 173 13.32 10.53 16.55
CA CYS A 173 12.76 11.13 15.34
C CYS A 173 13.69 10.97 14.11
N ARG A 174 15.01 10.92 14.35
CA ARG A 174 16.03 10.72 13.32
C ARG A 174 15.97 9.36 12.62
N ASP A 175 15.28 8.39 13.20
CA ASP A 175 15.04 7.08 12.58
C ASP A 175 14.00 7.17 11.44
N PHE A 176 13.28 8.29 11.33
CA PHE A 176 12.21 8.49 10.34
C PHE A 176 12.38 9.77 9.53
N PHE A 177 12.95 10.80 10.15
CA PHE A 177 13.03 12.14 9.58
C PHE A 177 14.46 12.68 9.62
N SER A 178 14.76 13.62 8.73
CA SER A 178 16.05 14.31 8.79
C SER A 178 16.20 15.09 10.09
N ALA A 179 17.44 15.35 10.52
CA ALA A 179 17.70 16.12 11.74
C ALA A 179 17.01 17.50 11.73
N ASP A 180 16.96 18.17 10.57
CA ASP A 180 16.26 19.46 10.41
C ASP A 180 14.74 19.31 10.57
N THR A 181 14.17 18.24 10.02
CA THR A 181 12.74 17.93 10.18
C THR A 181 12.41 17.66 11.64
N CYS A 182 13.26 16.92 12.35
CA CYS A 182 13.10 16.67 13.77
C CYS A 182 13.20 17.93 14.62
N ALA A 183 14.16 18.80 14.32
CA ALA A 183 14.29 20.09 14.99
C ALA A 183 13.06 20.98 14.75
N ALA A 184 12.48 20.93 13.56
CA ALA A 184 11.29 21.69 13.20
C ALA A 184 10.01 21.15 13.85
N LEU A 185 9.86 19.83 13.93
CA LEU A 185 8.67 19.19 14.52
C LEU A 185 8.68 19.23 16.05
N GLY A 186 9.84 19.16 16.70
CA GLY A 186 9.91 18.92 18.14
C GLY A 186 9.07 17.69 18.51
N ASP A 187 8.41 17.67 19.66
CA ASP A 187 7.61 16.51 20.08
C ASP A 187 6.40 16.18 19.17
N ALA A 188 6.04 17.07 18.22
CA ALA A 188 4.95 16.81 17.28
C ALA A 188 5.27 15.70 16.26
N TRP A 189 6.53 15.29 16.12
CA TRP A 189 6.91 14.20 15.21
C TRP A 189 6.18 12.89 15.54
N GLN A 190 5.85 12.65 16.82
CA GLN A 190 5.13 11.45 17.26
C GLN A 190 3.71 11.39 16.69
N VAL A 191 3.04 12.54 16.57
CA VAL A 191 1.69 12.62 15.98
C VAL A 191 1.77 12.31 14.49
N THR A 192 2.72 12.93 13.78
CA THR A 192 2.95 12.68 12.36
C THR A 192 3.29 11.21 12.09
N LEU A 193 4.15 10.60 12.93
CA LEU A 193 4.49 9.20 12.79
C LEU A 193 3.27 8.29 12.98
N ARG A 194 2.45 8.54 14.00
CA ARG A 194 1.22 7.77 14.23
C ARG A 194 0.27 7.85 13.05
N GLU A 195 0.06 9.03 12.47
CA GLU A 195 -0.76 9.18 11.27
C GLU A 195 -0.23 8.35 10.09
N HIS A 196 1.08 8.26 9.91
CA HIS A 196 1.66 7.42 8.87
C HIS A 196 1.51 5.92 9.15
N ILE A 197 1.69 5.49 10.40
CA ILE A 197 1.45 4.11 10.83
C ILE A 197 0.00 3.71 10.58
N ASP A 198 -0.95 4.55 10.98
CA ASP A 198 -2.38 4.32 10.76
C ASP A 198 -2.71 4.26 9.27
N ASN A 199 -2.10 5.12 8.44
CA ASN A 199 -2.27 5.07 6.99
C ASN A 199 -1.77 3.76 6.37
N ALA A 200 -0.61 3.26 6.80
CA ALA A 200 -0.08 2.01 6.28
C ALA A 200 -0.90 0.80 6.76
N ARG A 201 -1.38 0.82 8.01
CA ARG A 201 -2.31 -0.19 8.54
C ARG A 201 -3.63 -0.21 7.77
N ASN A 202 -4.24 0.96 7.55
CA ASN A 202 -5.47 1.09 6.76
C ASN A 202 -5.30 0.59 5.33
N LEU A 203 -4.13 0.85 4.74
CA LEU A 203 -3.78 0.31 3.43
C LEU A 203 -3.80 -1.21 3.45
N VAL A 204 -3.05 -1.85 4.36
CA VAL A 204 -2.99 -3.32 4.47
C VAL A 204 -4.40 -3.91 4.60
N LEU A 205 -5.17 -3.47 5.58
CA LEU A 205 -6.53 -3.98 5.83
C LEU A 205 -7.43 -3.80 4.61
N GLY A 206 -7.39 -2.62 3.98
CA GLY A 206 -8.21 -2.33 2.81
C GLY A 206 -7.84 -3.15 1.58
N VAL A 207 -6.55 -3.43 1.35
CA VAL A 207 -6.12 -4.25 0.21
C VAL A 207 -6.33 -5.74 0.43
N GLU A 208 -6.27 -6.21 1.67
CA GLU A 208 -6.67 -7.57 2.04
C GLU A 208 -8.16 -7.77 1.80
N GLU A 209 -9.00 -6.82 2.23
CA GLU A 209 -10.44 -6.84 1.93
C GLU A 209 -10.73 -6.79 0.43
N TRP A 210 -10.04 -5.91 -0.32
CA TRP A 210 -10.22 -5.75 -1.76
C TRP A 210 -9.81 -7.00 -2.55
N SER A 211 -8.66 -7.59 -2.22
CA SER A 211 -8.12 -8.75 -2.95
C SER A 211 -8.70 -10.08 -2.46
N GLY A 212 -9.22 -10.13 -1.24
CA GLY A 212 -9.60 -11.37 -0.55
C GLY A 212 -8.40 -12.25 -0.20
N ARG A 213 -7.20 -11.67 -0.08
CA ARG A 213 -5.94 -12.37 0.22
C ARG A 213 -5.27 -11.75 1.45
N THR A 214 -4.62 -12.57 2.25
CA THR A 214 -3.73 -12.11 3.33
C THR A 214 -2.43 -11.58 2.75
N LEU A 215 -1.88 -10.54 3.36
CA LEU A 215 -0.60 -9.95 2.98
C LEU A 215 0.54 -10.99 3.04
N SER A 216 1.21 -11.19 1.90
CA SER A 216 2.37 -12.07 1.80
C SER A 216 3.69 -11.32 1.92
N SER A 217 3.79 -10.11 1.36
CA SER A 217 4.93 -9.24 1.62
C SER A 217 4.62 -7.76 1.53
N PHE A 218 5.41 -6.97 2.27
CA PHE A 218 5.42 -5.53 2.22
C PHE A 218 6.85 -5.02 2.07
N HIS A 219 7.02 -4.01 1.23
CA HIS A 219 8.28 -3.33 1.01
C HIS A 219 8.02 -1.83 0.94
N GLY A 220 8.37 -1.11 1.99
CA GLY A 220 8.25 0.35 2.09
C GLY A 220 9.62 1.01 2.01
N CYS A 221 9.72 2.09 1.26
CA CYS A 221 10.97 2.84 1.11
C CYS A 221 10.66 4.31 0.88
N ARG A 222 11.48 5.25 1.34
CA ARG A 222 11.20 6.67 1.07
C ARG A 222 11.46 7.00 -0.41
N GLU A 223 12.66 6.78 -0.90
CA GLU A 223 13.00 6.96 -2.31
C GLU A 223 13.61 5.70 -2.90
N MET A 224 13.11 5.28 -4.06
CA MET A 224 13.60 4.12 -4.79
C MET A 224 13.17 4.26 -6.25
N SER A 225 14.00 3.84 -7.20
CA SER A 225 13.66 3.83 -8.64
C SER A 225 13.40 2.44 -9.20
N HIS A 226 13.83 1.39 -8.48
CA HIS A 226 13.75 0.02 -8.97
C HIS A 226 13.61 -0.99 -7.83
N PHE A 227 12.80 -2.03 -8.06
CA PHE A 227 12.65 -3.15 -7.14
C PHE A 227 12.46 -4.48 -7.89
N VAL A 228 13.08 -5.55 -7.39
CA VAL A 228 12.87 -6.91 -7.90
C VAL A 228 12.26 -7.78 -6.82
N LEU A 229 11.09 -8.34 -7.10
CA LEU A 229 10.42 -9.28 -6.23
C LEU A 229 10.73 -10.71 -6.69
N ARG A 230 11.48 -11.47 -5.86
CA ARG A 230 11.97 -12.82 -6.16
C ARG A 230 11.35 -13.87 -5.24
N ASP A 231 11.51 -15.14 -5.64
CA ASP A 231 11.33 -16.26 -4.71
C ASP A 231 12.37 -16.15 -3.59
N GLY A 232 11.97 -16.54 -2.37
CA GLY A 232 12.80 -16.48 -1.16
C GLY A 232 13.44 -17.79 -0.76
#